data_AF-A0A930MXU3-F1
#
_entry.id   AF-A0A930MXU3-F1
#
_cell.length_a   1.000
_cell.length_b   1.000
_cell.length_c   1.000
_cell.angle_alpha   90.00
_cell.angle_beta   90.00
_cell.angle_gamma   90.00
#
_symmetry.space_group_name_H-M   'P 1'
#
loop_
_entity.id
_entity.type
_entity.pdbx_description
1 polymer ?
#
loop_
_entity_poly.entity_id
_entity_poly.type
_entity_poly.pdbx_seq_one_letter_code
_entity_poly.pdbx_strand_id
1 'polypeptide(L)'
;MNFDLQRFSDTGYLKDNLQGFVPKSIAADIIADIVRGSSVMRLSTVQPMTSETQKFPVMTAGPGAYWVGETERIKTSVAEWIFPELVAKKIAVIVPCSREKLEDTTINVFGVVRPYIAEAFYKAIDSACLFGTNSPFAKNIFGVASAAGNVIAEETNPKLDLDISDVMALVENGGLDVNGFVAGYDLKNSLRKLRDGNGNQLYVTGVDSSTLYSQPIEFSRNGAWDKTRVRAIAGDWKYS
;
A
#
# COMPACT_ATOMS: atom_id res chain seq x y z
N MET A 1 55.49 22.84 13.23
CA MET A 1 54.54 23.72 13.94
C MET A 1 55.00 25.14 13.65
N ASN A 2 54.30 26.00 12.92
CA ASN A 2 52.86 26.25 12.88
C ASN A 2 52.36 26.51 11.44
N PHE A 3 51.14 26.04 11.21
CA PHE A 3 50.27 26.37 10.08
C PHE A 3 49.44 27.59 10.50
N ASP A 4 49.50 28.67 9.72
CA ASP A 4 48.62 29.85 9.76
C ASP A 4 48.39 30.26 8.29
N LEU A 5 47.24 30.69 7.77
CA LEU A 5 45.87 30.91 8.25
C LEU A 5 44.97 30.96 7.00
N GLN A 6 43.84 30.25 7.08
CA GLN A 6 42.51 30.55 6.54
C GLN A 6 42.29 31.56 5.38
N ARG A 7 41.47 31.08 4.42
CA ARG A 7 40.39 31.74 3.63
C ARG A 7 40.73 32.39 2.29
N PHE A 8 40.45 31.64 1.21
CA PHE A 8 39.50 31.98 0.14
C PHE A 8 38.91 30.64 -0.34
N SER A 9 37.69 30.29 0.06
CA SER A 9 36.47 30.57 -0.70
C SER A 9 36.43 29.81 -2.03
N ASP A 10 36.27 28.50 -1.98
CA ASP A 10 35.60 27.78 -3.08
C ASP A 10 34.18 27.45 -2.63
N THR A 11 33.29 28.43 -2.80
CA THR A 11 31.84 28.35 -2.56
C THR A 11 31.12 27.72 -3.76
N GLY A 12 31.72 26.69 -4.36
CA GLY A 12 31.09 25.80 -5.32
C GLY A 12 30.80 24.47 -4.64
N TYR A 13 29.61 24.31 -4.08
CA TYR A 13 29.18 23.08 -3.42
C TYR A 13 29.40 21.84 -4.31
N LEU A 14 29.63 20.68 -3.66
CA LEU A 14 29.69 19.31 -4.20
C LEU A 14 28.49 18.86 -5.08
N LYS A 15 27.61 19.79 -5.45
CA LYS A 15 26.47 19.64 -6.35
C LYS A 15 26.90 19.47 -7.81
N ASP A 16 28.08 19.94 -8.21
CA ASP A 16 28.56 19.89 -9.60
C ASP A 16 29.33 18.62 -9.99
N ASN A 17 29.68 17.75 -9.03
CA ASN A 17 30.17 16.40 -9.32
C ASN A 17 29.03 15.36 -9.45
N LEU A 18 27.78 15.79 -9.42
CA LEU A 18 26.59 14.94 -9.52
C LEU A 18 26.03 14.83 -10.96
N GLN A 19 26.87 14.85 -11.98
CA GLN A 19 26.44 14.59 -13.38
C GLN A 19 26.28 13.09 -13.69
N GLY A 20 25.89 12.30 -12.69
CA GLY A 20 25.53 10.89 -12.82
C GLY A 20 24.07 10.63 -12.45
N PHE A 21 23.20 11.63 -12.57
CA PHE A 21 21.76 11.39 -12.44
C PHE A 21 21.34 10.45 -13.56
N VAL A 22 20.82 9.29 -13.17
CA VAL A 22 19.90 8.50 -13.97
C VAL A 22 18.99 9.48 -14.73
N PRO A 23 19.02 9.53 -16.08
CA PRO A 23 18.18 10.43 -16.85
C PRO A 23 16.74 10.38 -16.34
N LYS A 24 16.04 11.53 -16.29
CA LYS A 24 14.65 11.59 -15.78
C LYS A 24 13.73 10.52 -16.40
N SER A 25 14.00 10.10 -17.64
CA SER A 25 13.30 8.99 -18.29
C SER A 25 13.49 7.65 -17.56
N ILE A 26 14.72 7.26 -17.22
CA ILE A 26 15.01 6.00 -16.55
C ILE A 26 14.45 6.01 -15.11
N ALA A 27 14.47 7.16 -14.42
CA ALA A 27 13.86 7.29 -13.10
C ALA A 27 12.33 7.13 -13.15
N ALA A 28 11.68 7.73 -14.15
CA ALA A 28 10.23 7.57 -14.37
C ALA A 28 9.87 6.10 -14.64
N ASP A 29 10.69 5.41 -15.44
CA ASP A 29 10.43 4.00 -15.72
C ASP A 29 10.63 3.11 -14.48
N ILE A 30 11.60 3.40 -13.60
CA ILE A 30 11.75 2.67 -12.32
C ILE A 30 10.52 2.87 -11.44
N ILE A 31 10.00 4.09 -11.36
CA ILE A 31 8.79 4.39 -10.59
C ILE A 31 7.60 3.64 -11.18
N ALA A 32 7.47 3.58 -12.50
CA ALA A 32 6.43 2.81 -13.17
C ALA A 32 6.54 1.31 -12.86
N ASP A 33 7.75 0.75 -12.82
CA ASP A 33 7.98 -0.65 -12.43
C ASP A 33 7.62 -0.91 -10.96
N ILE A 34 7.92 0.04 -10.06
CA ILE A 34 7.53 -0.02 -8.64
C ILE A 34 6.01 -0.04 -8.50
N VAL A 35 5.31 0.87 -9.17
CA VAL A 35 3.84 0.95 -9.13
C VAL A 35 3.21 -0.33 -9.70
N ARG A 36 3.76 -0.87 -10.79
CA ARG A 36 3.30 -2.15 -11.36
C ARG A 36 3.58 -3.35 -10.46
N GLY A 37 4.64 -3.33 -9.66
CA GLY A 37 5.00 -4.42 -8.76
C GLY A 37 4.25 -4.39 -7.42
N SER A 38 3.95 -3.20 -6.89
CA SER A 38 3.28 -3.00 -5.59
C SER A 38 1.78 -3.30 -5.67
N SER A 39 1.31 -4.21 -4.82
CA SER A 39 -0.12 -4.50 -4.67
C SER A 39 -0.88 -3.36 -4.01
N VAL A 40 -0.24 -2.65 -3.07
CA VAL A 40 -0.84 -1.49 -2.39
C VAL A 40 -0.97 -0.31 -3.35
N MET A 41 0.07 0.04 -4.10
CA MET A 41 0.03 1.21 -5.01
C MET A 41 -0.94 1.05 -6.18
N ARG A 42 -1.33 -0.17 -6.55
CA ARG A 42 -2.35 -0.40 -7.59
C ARG A 42 -3.77 -0.20 -7.09
N LEU A 43 -4.01 -0.42 -5.80
CA LEU A 43 -5.33 -0.31 -5.20
C LEU A 43 -5.54 1.04 -4.50
N SER A 44 -4.50 1.56 -3.85
CA SER A 44 -4.56 2.80 -3.08
C SER A 44 -4.40 4.05 -3.94
N THR A 45 -4.95 5.18 -3.47
CA THR A 45 -4.80 6.48 -4.13
C THR A 45 -3.45 7.11 -3.80
N VAL A 46 -2.63 7.35 -4.83
CA VAL A 46 -1.34 8.03 -4.67
C VAL A 46 -1.52 9.55 -4.77
N GLN A 47 -1.23 10.26 -3.69
CA GLN A 47 -1.29 11.72 -3.63
C GLN A 47 0.13 12.32 -3.55
N PRO A 48 0.55 13.21 -4.48
CA PRO A 48 1.81 13.91 -4.36
C PRO A 48 1.77 14.93 -3.20
N MET A 49 2.80 14.94 -2.38
CA MET A 49 2.97 15.87 -1.24
C MET A 49 4.02 16.93 -1.58
N THR A 50 3.80 18.17 -1.14
CA THR A 50 4.76 19.29 -1.30
C THR A 50 5.56 19.59 -0.04
N SER A 51 5.14 19.03 1.11
CA SER A 51 5.73 19.26 2.44
C SER A 51 6.02 17.93 3.13
N GLU A 52 6.90 17.95 4.14
CA GLU A 52 7.26 16.74 4.91
C GLU A 52 6.08 16.16 5.70
N THR A 53 5.12 16.99 6.08
CA THR A 53 3.87 16.58 6.72
C THR A 53 2.67 17.16 5.99
N GLN A 54 1.61 16.36 5.85
CA GLN A 54 0.33 16.80 5.29
C GLN A 54 -0.83 16.23 6.11
N LYS A 55 -1.77 17.09 6.47
CA LYS A 55 -2.97 16.73 7.23
C LYS A 55 -4.18 16.76 6.30
N PHE A 56 -5.03 15.74 6.41
CA PHE A 56 -6.28 15.69 5.66
C PHE A 56 -7.44 15.77 6.65
N PRO A 57 -8.37 16.72 6.52
CA PRO A 57 -9.57 16.72 7.33
C PRO A 57 -10.51 15.62 6.85
N VAL A 58 -10.81 14.65 7.71
CA VAL A 58 -11.84 13.64 7.47
C VAL A 58 -12.98 13.89 8.44
N MET A 59 -14.19 14.06 7.91
CA MET A 59 -15.40 14.16 8.72
C MET A 59 -15.80 12.75 9.17
N THR A 60 -15.86 12.49 10.46
CA THR A 60 -16.20 11.17 11.01
C THR A 60 -17.67 11.02 11.34
N ALA A 61 -18.35 12.11 11.67
CA ALA A 61 -19.79 12.12 11.89
C ALA A 61 -20.37 13.43 11.33
N GLY A 62 -21.29 13.30 10.38
CA GLY A 62 -22.06 14.43 9.87
C GLY A 62 -23.11 14.89 10.89
N PRO A 63 -23.59 16.14 10.81
CA PRO A 63 -24.66 16.61 11.67
C PRO A 63 -25.94 15.80 11.39
N GLY A 64 -26.42 15.09 12.41
CA GLY A 64 -27.61 14.25 12.29
C GLY A 64 -28.89 15.07 12.22
N ALA A 65 -29.76 14.76 11.26
CA ALA A 65 -31.12 15.29 11.20
C ALA A 65 -32.04 14.45 12.09
N TYR A 66 -32.93 15.09 12.83
CA TYR A 66 -33.97 14.43 13.61
C TYR A 66 -35.32 15.08 13.30
N TRP A 67 -36.36 14.24 13.29
CA TRP A 67 -37.74 14.69 13.14
C TRP A 67 -38.19 15.37 14.44
N VAL A 68 -38.84 16.52 14.32
CA VAL A 68 -39.41 17.26 15.45
C VAL A 68 -40.93 17.28 15.33
N GLY A 69 -41.62 17.07 16.46
CA GLY A 69 -43.06 17.32 16.55
C GLY A 69 -43.35 18.83 16.51
N GLU A 70 -44.58 19.20 16.15
CA GLU A 70 -45.03 20.58 16.22
C GLU A 70 -44.90 21.09 17.67
N THR A 71 -44.12 22.16 17.90
CA THR A 71 -43.77 22.77 19.21
C THR A 71 -42.52 22.22 19.94
N GLU A 72 -41.79 21.25 19.38
CA GLU A 72 -40.55 20.78 19.99
C GLU A 72 -39.32 21.66 19.65
N ARG A 73 -38.40 21.82 20.62
CA ARG A 73 -37.17 22.60 20.40
C ARG A 73 -36.18 21.84 19.53
N ILE A 74 -35.73 22.50 18.46
CA ILE A 74 -34.64 22.06 17.59
C ILE A 74 -33.32 22.04 18.41
N LYS A 75 -32.78 20.84 18.64
CA LYS A 75 -31.41 20.56 19.12
C LYS A 75 -30.33 20.91 18.09
N THR A 76 -29.19 21.42 18.55
CA THR A 76 -28.01 21.64 17.71
C THR A 76 -27.23 20.35 17.52
N SER A 77 -26.87 20.01 16.28
CA SER A 77 -25.95 18.91 15.97
C SER A 77 -24.54 19.46 15.74
N VAL A 78 -23.52 18.75 16.23
CA VAL A 78 -22.10 19.11 16.07
C VAL A 78 -21.46 18.04 15.18
N ALA A 79 -20.71 18.47 14.17
CA ALA A 79 -19.94 17.58 13.31
C ALA A 79 -18.55 17.33 13.91
N GLU A 80 -18.12 16.07 13.93
CA GLU A 80 -16.79 15.68 14.41
C GLU A 80 -15.81 15.52 13.24
N TRP A 81 -14.61 16.06 13.41
CA TRP A 81 -13.52 16.00 12.43
C TRP A 81 -12.29 15.33 13.05
N ILE A 82 -11.70 14.39 12.31
CA ILE A 82 -10.38 13.84 12.61
C ILE A 82 -9.40 14.34 11.55
N PHE A 83 -8.17 14.64 11.98
CA PHE A 83 -7.08 15.08 11.10
C PHE A 83 -5.95 14.04 11.08
N PRO A 84 -6.03 12.99 10.25
CA PRO A 84 -4.89 12.11 10.02
C PRO A 84 -3.70 12.89 9.45
N GLU A 85 -2.50 12.63 9.98
CA GLU A 85 -1.25 13.24 9.53
C GLU A 85 -0.41 12.22 8.77
N LEU A 86 -0.05 12.55 7.52
CA LEU A 86 0.93 11.83 6.73
C LEU A 86 2.31 12.45 6.94
N VAL A 87 3.30 11.61 7.28
CA VAL A 87 4.69 12.01 7.48
C VAL A 87 5.55 11.33 6.42
N ALA A 88 6.25 12.10 5.61
CA ALA A 88 7.14 11.58 4.58
C ALA A 88 8.36 10.88 5.22
N LYS A 89 8.71 9.69 4.72
CA LYS A 89 9.88 8.92 5.14
C LYS A 89 10.69 8.49 3.92
N LYS A 90 12.02 8.43 4.08
CA LYS A 90 12.94 8.04 3.01
C LYS A 90 13.14 6.53 3.01
N ILE A 91 13.08 5.94 1.81
CA ILE A 91 13.51 4.57 1.54
C ILE A 91 14.72 4.59 0.60
N ALA A 92 15.69 3.69 0.80
CA ALA A 92 16.90 3.64 -0.01
C ALA A 92 17.42 2.20 -0.15
N VAL A 93 18.02 1.92 -1.31
CA VAL A 93 18.73 0.67 -1.61
C VAL A 93 20.10 1.06 -2.19
N ILE A 94 21.17 0.45 -1.69
CA ILE A 94 22.54 0.70 -2.15
C ILE A 94 23.08 -0.61 -2.73
N VAL A 95 23.50 -0.56 -4.01
CA VAL A 95 24.15 -1.68 -4.68
C VAL A 95 25.60 -1.29 -4.99
N PRO A 96 26.61 -1.92 -4.36
CA PRO A 96 28.00 -1.64 -4.69
C PRO A 96 28.34 -2.22 -6.07
N CYS A 97 29.01 -1.44 -6.91
CA CYS A 97 29.52 -1.87 -8.21
C CYS A 97 30.99 -1.48 -8.33
N SER A 98 31.82 -2.34 -8.93
CA SER A 98 33.21 -2.00 -9.21
C SER A 98 33.29 -1.01 -10.39
N ARG A 99 34.28 -0.11 -10.37
CA ARG A 99 34.49 0.87 -11.45
C ARG A 99 34.71 0.20 -12.80
N GLU A 100 35.45 -0.90 -12.83
CA GLU A 100 35.70 -1.70 -14.04
C GLU A 100 34.41 -2.21 -14.68
N LYS A 101 33.40 -2.57 -13.87
CA LYS A 101 32.09 -3.03 -14.35
C LYS A 101 31.14 -1.90 -14.71
N LEU A 102 31.41 -0.69 -14.25
CA LEU A 102 30.67 0.52 -14.64
C LEU A 102 31.15 1.07 -15.99
N GLU A 103 32.44 0.97 -16.28
CA GLU A 103 33.07 1.44 -17.51
C GLU A 103 33.00 0.40 -18.66
N ASP A 104 32.57 -0.82 -18.37
CA ASP A 104 32.37 -1.88 -19.36
C ASP A 104 31.13 -1.62 -20.22
N THR A 105 31.35 -1.33 -21.51
CA THR A 105 30.28 -1.07 -22.49
C THR A 105 29.56 -2.33 -22.97
N THR A 106 30.09 -3.52 -22.64
CA THR A 106 29.61 -4.81 -23.15
C THR A 106 28.44 -5.36 -22.33
N ILE A 107 28.38 -5.03 -21.04
CA ILE A 107 27.32 -5.49 -20.12
C ILE A 107 26.65 -4.27 -19.53
N ASN A 108 25.35 -4.09 -19.84
CA ASN A 108 24.54 -3.08 -19.16
C ASN A 108 24.18 -3.56 -17.74
N VAL A 109 25.13 -3.43 -16.82
CA VAL A 109 24.96 -3.81 -15.40
C VAL A 109 23.75 -3.10 -14.79
N PHE A 110 23.51 -1.84 -15.17
CA PHE A 110 22.40 -1.06 -14.66
C PHE A 110 21.04 -1.63 -15.12
N GLY A 111 20.93 -2.03 -16.39
CA GLY A 111 19.72 -2.67 -16.92
C GLY A 111 19.40 -4.01 -16.25
N VAL A 112 20.43 -4.77 -15.88
CA VAL A 112 20.26 -6.04 -15.15
C VAL A 112 19.83 -5.80 -13.70
N VAL A 113 20.41 -4.82 -13.02
CA VAL A 113 20.15 -4.56 -11.59
C VAL A 113 18.85 -3.78 -11.36
N ARG A 114 18.42 -2.98 -12.34
CA ARG A 114 17.22 -2.14 -12.28
C ARG A 114 15.94 -2.86 -11.81
N PRO A 115 15.52 -4.00 -12.39
CA PRO A 115 14.31 -4.69 -11.94
C PRO A 115 14.42 -5.17 -10.48
N TYR A 116 15.61 -5.59 -10.05
CA TYR A 116 15.84 -6.00 -8.66
C TYR A 116 15.78 -4.84 -7.67
N ILE A 117 16.21 -3.64 -8.09
CA ILE A 117 16.05 -2.41 -7.29
C ILE A 117 14.56 -2.07 -7.14
N ALA A 118 13.81 -2.08 -8.25
CA ALA A 118 12.37 -1.86 -8.21
C ALA A 118 11.68 -2.89 -7.29
N GLU A 119 12.11 -4.14 -7.35
CA GLU A 119 11.64 -5.22 -6.47
C GLU A 119 11.87 -4.99 -4.99
N ALA A 120 13.08 -4.57 -4.63
CA ALA A 120 13.38 -4.22 -3.25
C ALA A 120 12.49 -3.07 -2.74
N PHE A 121 12.22 -2.06 -3.57
CA PHE A 121 11.36 -0.94 -3.21
C PHE A 121 9.90 -1.35 -3.02
N TYR A 122 9.27 -2.01 -4.01
CA TYR A 122 7.85 -2.37 -3.88
C TYR A 122 7.61 -3.39 -2.76
N LYS A 123 8.58 -4.28 -2.50
CA LYS A 123 8.47 -5.27 -1.41
C LYS A 123 8.49 -4.58 -0.05
N ALA A 124 9.43 -3.65 0.15
CA ALA A 124 9.55 -2.91 1.40
C ALA A 124 8.32 -2.03 1.67
N ILE A 125 7.80 -1.37 0.63
CA ILE A 125 6.58 -0.55 0.73
C ILE A 125 5.38 -1.42 1.13
N ASP A 126 5.11 -2.50 0.40
CA ASP A 126 3.97 -3.37 0.68
C ASP A 126 4.09 -4.02 2.07
N SER A 127 5.28 -4.46 2.49
CA SER A 127 5.48 -5.05 3.82
C SER A 127 5.26 -4.05 4.95
N ALA A 128 5.62 -2.79 4.71
CA ALA A 128 5.46 -1.71 5.69
C ALA A 128 3.99 -1.27 5.78
N CYS A 129 3.31 -1.06 4.65
CA CYS A 129 1.91 -0.63 4.60
C CYS A 129 0.95 -1.70 5.10
N LEU A 130 1.11 -2.96 4.68
CA LEU A 130 0.20 -4.05 5.05
C LEU A 130 0.46 -4.51 6.49
N PHE A 131 1.70 -4.90 6.81
CA PHE A 131 2.02 -5.62 8.05
C PHE A 131 2.84 -4.81 9.07
N GLY A 132 3.31 -3.62 8.72
CA GLY A 132 4.18 -2.82 9.60
C GLY A 132 5.59 -3.41 9.75
N THR A 133 6.00 -4.36 8.91
CA THR A 133 7.30 -5.01 9.04
C THR A 133 8.41 -4.06 8.59
N ASN A 134 9.38 -3.77 9.46
CA ASN A 134 10.43 -2.76 9.22
C ASN A 134 9.88 -1.39 8.80
N SER A 135 8.69 -1.04 9.30
CA SER A 135 8.02 0.19 8.93
C SER A 135 8.45 1.36 9.81
N PRO A 136 8.76 2.53 9.21
CA PRO A 136 8.93 3.77 9.96
C PRO A 136 7.60 4.44 10.32
N PHE A 137 6.46 3.85 9.94
CA PHE A 137 5.12 4.37 10.18
C PHE A 137 4.50 3.78 11.45
N ALA A 138 3.77 4.60 12.19
CA ALA A 138 3.13 4.19 13.45
C ALA A 138 1.89 3.29 13.26
N LYS A 139 1.31 3.28 12.05
CA LYS A 139 0.10 2.53 11.72
C LYS A 139 0.34 1.71 10.46
N ASN A 140 -0.30 0.54 10.39
CA ASN A 140 -0.35 -0.35 9.24
C ASN A 140 -1.75 -0.96 9.12
N ILE A 141 -2.12 -1.39 7.92
CA ILE A 141 -3.50 -1.83 7.60
C ILE A 141 -3.93 -2.99 8.50
N PHE A 142 -3.10 -4.04 8.60
CA PHE A 142 -3.40 -5.19 9.46
C PHE A 142 -3.50 -4.81 10.94
N GLY A 143 -2.62 -3.95 11.43
CA GLY A 143 -2.58 -3.54 12.84
C GLY A 143 -3.80 -2.73 13.24
N VAL A 144 -4.24 -1.81 12.36
CA VAL A 144 -5.45 -1.01 12.57
C VAL A 144 -6.70 -1.89 12.51
N ALA A 145 -6.79 -2.78 11.53
CA ALA A 145 -7.92 -3.71 11.41
C ALA A 145 -8.03 -4.65 12.63
N SER A 146 -6.90 -5.20 13.07
CA SER A 146 -6.85 -6.07 14.25
C SER A 146 -7.18 -5.34 15.54
N ALA A 147 -6.73 -4.09 15.72
CA ALA A 147 -7.05 -3.29 16.90
C ALA A 147 -8.54 -2.89 16.94
N ALA A 148 -9.16 -2.70 15.77
CA ALA A 148 -10.59 -2.42 15.65
C ALA A 148 -11.48 -3.67 15.82
N GLY A 149 -10.89 -4.87 15.90
CA GLY A 149 -11.63 -6.13 15.96
C GLY A 149 -12.23 -6.58 14.62
N ASN A 150 -11.83 -5.94 13.51
CA ASN A 150 -12.31 -6.26 12.17
C ASN A 150 -11.51 -7.45 11.58
N VAL A 151 -11.53 -8.58 12.27
CA VAL A 151 -10.81 -9.80 11.88
C VAL A 151 -11.76 -10.98 11.98
N ILE A 152 -11.85 -11.74 10.88
CA ILE A 152 -12.57 -13.03 10.83
C ILE A 152 -11.53 -14.14 10.77
N ALA A 153 -11.67 -15.14 11.64
CA ALA A 153 -10.85 -16.34 11.59
C ALA A 153 -11.34 -17.26 10.48
N GLU A 154 -10.41 -17.87 9.74
CA GLU A 154 -10.76 -18.91 8.78
C GLU A 154 -11.38 -20.12 9.49
N GLU A 155 -12.30 -20.82 8.81
CA GLU A 155 -13.03 -21.98 9.35
C GLU A 155 -14.06 -21.62 10.42
N THR A 156 -14.41 -20.33 10.56
CA THR A 156 -15.60 -19.91 11.32
C THR A 156 -16.86 -20.48 10.65
N ASN A 157 -16.89 -20.47 9.32
CA ASN A 157 -17.93 -21.09 8.51
C ASN A 157 -17.43 -22.37 7.81
N PRO A 158 -18.35 -23.29 7.43
CA PRO A 158 -17.99 -24.52 6.69
C PRO A 158 -17.43 -24.27 5.29
N LYS A 159 -17.52 -23.03 4.78
CA LYS A 159 -16.96 -22.65 3.49
C LYS A 159 -16.29 -21.28 3.55
N LEU A 160 -15.15 -21.18 2.87
CA LEU A 160 -14.32 -19.98 2.78
C LEU A 160 -15.01 -18.79 2.09
N ASP A 161 -15.99 -19.02 1.20
CA ASP A 161 -16.77 -17.94 0.58
C ASP A 161 -17.60 -17.17 1.61
N LEU A 162 -18.14 -17.86 2.62
CA LEU A 162 -18.88 -17.22 3.71
C LEU A 162 -17.96 -16.39 4.60
N ASP A 163 -16.79 -16.93 4.96
CA ASP A 163 -15.79 -16.18 5.75
C ASP A 163 -15.35 -14.89 5.02
N ILE A 164 -15.18 -14.94 3.70
CA ILE A 164 -14.82 -13.76 2.90
C ILE A 164 -15.99 -12.76 2.84
N SER A 165 -17.23 -13.25 2.73
CA SER A 165 -18.43 -12.40 2.79
C SER A 165 -18.56 -11.72 4.15
N ASP A 166 -18.26 -12.41 5.24
CA ASP A 166 -18.28 -11.84 6.59
C ASP A 166 -17.22 -10.75 6.76
N VAL A 167 -16.05 -10.92 6.14
CA VAL A 167 -15.03 -9.87 6.07
C VAL A 167 -15.53 -8.64 5.30
N MET A 168 -16.30 -8.82 4.22
CA MET A 168 -16.94 -7.69 3.52
C MET A 168 -17.97 -6.99 4.41
N ALA A 169 -18.79 -7.76 5.12
CA ALA A 169 -19.82 -7.23 6.01
C ALA A 169 -19.24 -6.34 7.12
N LEU A 170 -18.02 -6.61 7.60
CA LEU A 170 -17.34 -5.75 8.57
C LEU A 170 -17.01 -4.35 8.01
N VAL A 171 -16.66 -4.27 6.72
CA VAL A 171 -16.37 -2.99 6.03
C VAL A 171 -17.68 -2.25 5.75
N GLU A 172 -18.70 -2.98 5.29
CA GLU A 172 -20.04 -2.45 4.98
C GLU A 172 -20.76 -1.94 6.23
N ASN A 173 -20.60 -2.62 7.38
CA ASN A 173 -21.11 -2.14 8.67
C ASN A 173 -20.41 -0.85 9.13
N GLY A 174 -19.20 -0.59 8.63
CA GLY A 174 -18.51 0.69 8.77
C GLY A 174 -19.04 1.80 7.85
N GLY A 175 -20.04 1.52 7.02
CA GLY A 175 -20.62 2.45 6.05
C GLY A 175 -19.77 2.66 4.79
N LEU A 176 -18.82 1.75 4.52
CA LEU A 176 -17.92 1.81 3.38
C LEU A 176 -18.10 0.57 2.51
N ASP A 177 -18.05 0.74 1.19
CA ASP A 177 -18.11 -0.39 0.26
C ASP A 177 -16.70 -0.96 0.02
N VAL A 178 -16.61 -2.29 -0.07
CA VAL A 178 -15.34 -2.94 -0.45
C VAL A 178 -15.07 -2.70 -1.93
N ASN A 179 -13.92 -2.10 -2.26
CA ASN A 179 -13.52 -1.84 -3.65
C ASN A 179 -12.30 -2.64 -4.11
N GLY A 180 -11.74 -3.49 -3.26
CA GLY A 180 -10.67 -4.40 -3.65
C GLY A 180 -10.21 -5.34 -2.55
N PHE A 181 -9.54 -6.41 -2.96
CA PHE A 181 -8.93 -7.39 -2.09
C PHE A 181 -7.44 -7.52 -2.37
N VAL A 182 -6.62 -7.67 -1.33
CA VAL A 182 -5.25 -8.17 -1.45
C VAL A 182 -5.17 -9.52 -0.77
N ALA A 183 -4.63 -10.52 -1.46
CA ALA A 183 -4.53 -11.88 -0.93
C ALA A 183 -3.17 -12.53 -1.14
N GLY A 184 -2.87 -13.49 -0.26
CA GLY A 184 -1.76 -14.41 -0.41
C GLY A 184 -1.94 -15.39 -1.56
N TYR A 185 -0.84 -15.89 -2.10
CA TYR A 185 -0.87 -16.87 -3.20
C TYR A 185 -1.50 -18.22 -2.83
N ASP A 186 -1.39 -18.60 -1.57
CA ASP A 186 -1.93 -19.82 -1.02
C ASP A 186 -3.47 -19.84 -1.11
N LEU A 187 -4.11 -18.66 -0.98
CA LEU A 187 -5.55 -18.51 -1.14
C LEU A 187 -6.03 -18.85 -2.56
N LYS A 188 -5.17 -18.72 -3.59
CA LYS A 188 -5.54 -19.09 -4.98
C LYS A 188 -5.95 -20.55 -5.13
N ASN A 189 -5.35 -21.45 -4.36
CA ASN A 189 -5.73 -22.86 -4.43
C ASN A 189 -7.09 -23.09 -3.79
N SER A 190 -7.32 -22.48 -2.62
CA SER A 190 -8.60 -22.56 -1.91
C SER A 190 -9.73 -21.96 -2.72
N LEU A 191 -9.53 -20.77 -3.32
CA LEU A 191 -10.54 -20.13 -4.18
C LEU A 191 -10.86 -21.00 -5.41
N ARG A 192 -9.86 -21.56 -6.10
CA ARG A 192 -10.10 -22.46 -7.25
C ARG A 192 -10.78 -23.77 -6.88
N LYS A 193 -10.78 -24.16 -5.60
CA LYS A 193 -11.46 -25.36 -5.08
C LYS A 193 -12.86 -25.08 -4.56
N LEU A 194 -13.28 -23.82 -4.45
CA LEU A 194 -14.63 -23.47 -4.03
C LEU A 194 -15.66 -24.02 -5.02
N ARG A 195 -16.67 -24.73 -4.50
CA ARG A 195 -17.77 -25.32 -5.26
C ARG A 195 -19.12 -25.02 -4.61
N ASP A 196 -20.14 -24.83 -5.44
CA ASP A 196 -21.52 -24.70 -4.96
C ASP A 196 -22.06 -26.10 -4.60
N GLY A 197 -23.29 -26.16 -4.07
CA GLY A 197 -23.95 -27.43 -3.76
C GLY A 197 -24.19 -28.33 -4.99
N ASN A 198 -24.06 -27.77 -6.20
CA ASN A 198 -24.26 -28.45 -7.47
C ASN A 198 -22.92 -28.81 -8.15
N GLY A 199 -21.78 -28.55 -7.52
CA GLY A 199 -20.44 -28.84 -8.06
C GLY A 199 -19.89 -27.81 -9.06
N ASN A 200 -20.54 -26.66 -9.25
CA ASN A 200 -20.02 -25.57 -10.07
C ASN A 200 -18.96 -24.76 -9.34
N GLN A 201 -18.03 -24.16 -10.07
CA GLN A 201 -16.99 -23.29 -9.52
C GLN A 201 -17.59 -21.94 -9.09
N LEU A 202 -17.42 -21.55 -7.82
CA LEU A 202 -17.80 -20.20 -7.36
C LEU A 202 -16.80 -19.14 -7.82
N TYR A 203 -15.55 -19.53 -7.93
CA TYR A 203 -14.47 -18.64 -8.33
C TYR A 203 -13.83 -19.17 -9.61
N VAL A 204 -14.09 -18.46 -10.70
CA VAL A 204 -13.47 -18.69 -11.99
C VAL A 204 -12.54 -17.51 -12.26
N THR A 205 -11.25 -17.78 -12.31
CA THR A 205 -10.29 -16.78 -12.79
C THR A 205 -10.50 -16.62 -14.30
N GLY A 206 -11.02 -15.48 -14.74
CA GLY A 206 -11.03 -15.11 -16.15
C GLY A 206 -9.60 -14.94 -16.69
N VAL A 207 -9.46 -14.95 -18.02
CA VAL A 207 -8.16 -14.75 -18.69
C VAL A 207 -7.62 -13.33 -18.45
N ASP A 208 -8.52 -12.34 -18.29
CA ASP A 208 -8.18 -10.92 -18.22
C ASP A 208 -8.50 -10.23 -16.88
N SER A 209 -9.21 -10.90 -15.96
CA SER A 209 -9.56 -10.30 -14.67
C SER A 209 -9.78 -11.37 -13.58
N SER A 210 -9.01 -11.29 -12.49
CA SER A 210 -9.32 -11.96 -11.24
C SER A 210 -10.19 -11.04 -10.40
N THR A 211 -11.51 -11.23 -10.48
CA THR A 211 -12.48 -10.55 -9.59
C THR A 211 -13.04 -11.55 -8.60
N LEU A 212 -13.29 -11.09 -7.37
CA LEU A 212 -13.93 -11.84 -6.30
C LEU A 212 -15.12 -10.99 -5.84
N TYR A 213 -16.34 -11.54 -5.91
CA TYR A 213 -17.58 -10.77 -5.68
C TYR A 213 -17.68 -9.48 -6.51
N SER A 214 -17.26 -9.54 -7.78
CA SER A 214 -17.19 -8.38 -8.68
C SER A 214 -16.20 -7.28 -8.29
N GLN A 215 -15.40 -7.49 -7.24
CA GLN A 215 -14.32 -6.57 -6.84
C GLN A 215 -12.97 -7.10 -7.33
N PRO A 216 -12.01 -6.21 -7.66
CA PRO A 216 -10.67 -6.62 -8.06
C PRO A 216 -9.96 -7.34 -6.90
N ILE A 217 -9.36 -8.50 -7.18
CA ILE A 217 -8.48 -9.19 -6.22
C ILE A 217 -7.04 -9.22 -6.75
N GLU A 218 -6.15 -8.63 -5.95
CA GLU A 218 -4.72 -8.56 -6.21
C GLU A 218 -3.98 -9.61 -5.37
N PHE A 219 -3.23 -10.47 -6.04
CA PHE A 219 -2.43 -11.47 -5.36
C PHE A 219 -1.00 -10.96 -5.20
N SER A 220 -0.58 -10.72 -3.97
CA SER A 220 0.74 -10.18 -3.65
C SER A 220 1.85 -11.16 -4.08
N ARG A 221 2.56 -10.84 -5.19
CA ARG A 221 3.63 -11.67 -5.77
C ARG A 221 5.02 -11.34 -5.23
N ASN A 222 5.15 -10.20 -4.56
CA ASN A 222 6.43 -9.57 -4.22
C ASN A 222 7.12 -10.14 -2.98
N GLY A 223 6.56 -11.19 -2.37
CA GLY A 223 7.11 -11.80 -1.16
C GLY A 223 7.05 -10.89 0.08
N ALA A 224 6.28 -9.80 0.04
CA ALA A 224 5.98 -8.97 1.20
C ALA A 224 4.86 -9.54 2.08
N TRP A 225 4.11 -10.52 1.55
CA TRP A 225 2.95 -11.10 2.21
C TRP A 225 3.33 -12.12 3.29
N ASP A 226 2.87 -11.89 4.52
CA ASP A 226 2.98 -12.85 5.62
C ASP A 226 1.73 -13.75 5.70
N LYS A 227 1.85 -14.95 5.15
CA LYS A 227 0.77 -15.96 5.10
C LYS A 227 0.36 -16.48 6.48
N THR A 228 1.21 -16.31 7.49
CA THR A 228 0.91 -16.81 8.84
C THR A 228 0.01 -15.87 9.63
N ARG A 229 -0.06 -14.59 9.22
CA ARG A 229 -0.86 -13.57 9.90
C ARG A 229 -2.23 -13.39 9.27
N VAL A 230 -2.30 -13.35 7.94
CA VAL A 230 -3.53 -13.06 7.22
C VAL A 230 -3.48 -13.64 5.80
N ARG A 231 -4.63 -14.12 5.32
CA ARG A 231 -4.76 -14.70 3.97
C ARG A 231 -5.37 -13.76 2.93
N ALA A 232 -6.29 -12.92 3.37
CA ALA A 232 -6.90 -11.87 2.56
C ALA A 232 -7.14 -10.61 3.40
N ILE A 233 -7.04 -9.45 2.76
CA ILE A 233 -7.45 -8.15 3.29
C ILE A 233 -8.45 -7.57 2.30
N ALA A 234 -9.63 -7.19 2.81
CA ALA A 234 -10.64 -6.45 2.08
C ALA A 234 -10.72 -5.04 2.64
N GLY A 235 -11.04 -4.07 1.79
CA GLY A 235 -11.29 -2.71 2.26
C GLY A 235 -11.66 -1.76 1.14
N ASP A 236 -11.93 -0.52 1.55
CA ASP A 236 -11.94 0.62 0.65
C ASP A 236 -10.52 1.20 0.57
N TRP A 237 -9.81 0.86 -0.50
CA TRP A 237 -8.44 1.31 -0.77
C TRP A 237 -8.33 2.79 -1.12
N LYS A 238 -9.46 3.50 -1.31
CA LYS A 238 -9.45 4.96 -1.44
C LYS A 238 -9.05 5.65 -0.14
N TYR A 239 -9.31 5.00 1.01
CA TYR A 239 -9.05 5.54 2.34
C TYR A 239 -7.91 4.82 3.10
N SER A 240 -7.18 3.92 2.42
CA SER A 240 -6.04 3.15 2.98
C SER A 240 -4.74 3.96 3.05
#